data_AF-A0A2K2HBZ2-F1
#
_entry.id   AF-A0A2K2HBZ2-F1
#
_cell.length_a   1.000
_cell.length_b   1.000
_cell.length_c   1.000
_cell.angle_alpha   90.00
_cell.angle_beta   90.00
_cell.angle_gamma   90.00
#
_symmetry.space_group_name_H-M   'P 1'
#
loop_
_entity.id
_entity.type
_entity.pdbx_description
1 polymer ?
#
loop_
_entity_poly.entity_id
_entity_poly.type
_entity_poly.pdbx_seq_one_letter_code
_entity_poly.pdbx_strand_id
1 'polypeptide(L)'
;MFAIPAADVTEIAAQPITLQADGNYDAASMNVDEPLEDLVNGNFTPTGGGVANYVTAVTDANGKAVLTGLPVAASDEFFIYVAPAATDSGHLPGGSLCRNAVTGASLNNKVTAVELSTTPSATATNIGSSACLVCHGTKSGVKQTAHKHGIMNIGSPSGLQDLTEFDADNGIYNYMAGVGMFTAGDATSGGTTVWFYDYDATRGFDKFQTQMTDPGTGHTVYATVRLYKDTTSGKYMMQITNIKNATDPNSPMDIEAVLTYGGGVYKQRYLTKSASGASLHMMPLQYQATGDDTSGDRTRKQYRDYHMDRWYDVNTDTLTTPAAAKSFDINCAACHYNDYQVTQNAGGEFTATAVADPNGTVNPLTGTQQEMNVGCETCHGPGSEHQAAGGNGVAIVNPNDLSVSRVTMICGRCHSRPEGNSSFAGVNTDQPLDTNDEMLHPGGSRADYLANNTFRDDANSGSMWGDGLHSKSHHQQYTDFIKTVKYRNGSALKTCVDCHDIHAPGTDRHQLSGTSDNTLCASCHPTQGADIVAHMTAKTGTSVMPSNTMCTQCHFTKNAKSGAGDPVGKVGASGTTYRHNDISSHLLDVPTKADTSPSNPMPVPYTNTCGSCHSLSAPL
;
A
#
# COMPACT_ATOMS: atom_id res chain seq x y z
N MET A 1 12.27 23.26 -20.59
CA MET A 1 13.08 23.19 -19.35
C MET A 1 12.80 24.43 -18.52
N PHE A 2 12.61 24.23 -17.22
CA PHE A 2 12.28 25.25 -16.22
C PHE A 2 13.34 25.22 -15.11
N ALA A 3 13.79 26.40 -14.69
CA ALA A 3 14.47 26.57 -13.41
C ALA A 3 13.45 27.12 -12.40
N ILE A 4 12.91 26.23 -11.57
CA ILE A 4 11.88 26.55 -10.58
C ILE A 4 12.59 27.03 -9.30
N PRO A 5 12.37 28.25 -8.81
CA PRO A 5 13.01 28.73 -7.58
C PRO A 5 12.66 27.86 -6.37
N ALA A 6 13.66 27.51 -5.56
CA ALA A 6 13.47 26.75 -4.31
C ALA A 6 12.52 27.44 -3.31
N ALA A 7 12.50 28.78 -3.31
CA ALA A 7 11.61 29.58 -2.49
C ALA A 7 10.13 29.34 -2.87
N ASP A 8 9.82 29.19 -4.15
CA ASP A 8 8.46 28.96 -4.62
C ASP A 8 7.96 27.55 -4.25
N VAL A 9 8.87 26.56 -4.29
CA VAL A 9 8.59 25.20 -3.79
C VAL A 9 8.36 25.21 -2.27
N THR A 10 9.02 26.11 -1.54
CA THR A 10 8.77 26.32 -0.11
C THR A 10 7.42 26.97 0.15
N GLU A 11 7.00 27.90 -0.70
CA GLU A 11 5.72 28.60 -0.57
C GLU A 11 4.53 27.67 -0.85
N ILE A 12 4.59 26.84 -1.89
CA ILE A 12 3.56 25.82 -2.15
C ILE A 12 3.55 24.75 -1.05
N ALA A 13 4.71 24.40 -0.47
CA ALA A 13 4.80 23.43 0.63
C ALA A 13 4.07 23.89 1.90
N ALA A 14 3.88 25.20 2.10
CA ALA A 14 3.13 25.74 3.21
C ALA A 14 1.61 25.53 3.08
N GLN A 15 1.12 25.15 1.89
CA GLN A 15 -0.29 24.85 1.67
C GLN A 15 -0.60 23.42 2.17
N PRO A 16 -1.56 23.23 3.09
CA PRO A 16 -1.85 21.90 3.61
C PRO A 16 -2.47 21.01 2.52
N ILE A 17 -2.11 19.73 2.51
CA ILE A 17 -2.85 18.70 1.76
C ILE A 17 -3.87 18.08 2.72
N THR A 18 -5.15 18.29 2.44
CA THR A 18 -6.26 17.76 3.23
C THR A 18 -7.03 16.74 2.41
N LEU A 19 -7.45 15.67 3.05
CA LEU A 19 -8.39 14.72 2.45
C LEU A 19 -9.75 15.40 2.29
N GLN A 20 -10.42 15.12 1.17
CA GLN A 20 -11.77 15.63 0.95
C GLN A 20 -12.80 14.87 1.80
N ALA A 21 -14.01 15.43 1.90
CA ALA A 21 -15.10 14.77 2.58
C ALA A 21 -15.48 13.46 1.88
N ASP A 22 -16.01 12.50 2.63
CA ASP A 22 -16.40 11.19 2.10
C ASP A 22 -17.38 11.32 0.92
N GLY A 23 -16.97 10.85 -0.26
CA GLY A 23 -17.78 10.82 -1.48
C GLY A 23 -17.09 11.49 -2.67
N ASN A 24 -17.90 11.85 -3.67
CA ASN A 24 -17.42 12.53 -4.88
C ASN A 24 -16.81 13.89 -4.53
N TYR A 25 -15.68 14.19 -5.13
CA TYR A 25 -14.96 15.46 -4.98
C TYR A 25 -14.74 16.12 -6.35
N ASP A 26 -14.38 17.40 -6.32
CA ASP A 26 -13.93 18.11 -7.51
C ASP A 26 -12.42 17.95 -7.65
N ALA A 27 -11.97 17.13 -8.60
CA ALA A 27 -10.55 16.90 -8.84
C ALA A 27 -9.80 18.18 -9.21
N ALA A 28 -10.44 19.15 -9.87
CA ALA A 28 -9.79 20.42 -10.23
C ALA A 28 -9.48 21.29 -9.00
N SER A 29 -10.13 21.02 -7.86
CA SER A 29 -9.85 21.71 -6.58
C SER A 29 -8.61 21.15 -5.85
N MET A 30 -8.10 19.99 -6.28
CA MET A 30 -6.91 19.34 -5.74
C MET A 30 -5.68 19.71 -6.59
N ASN A 31 -5.36 21.00 -6.67
CA ASN A 31 -4.37 21.55 -7.61
C ASN A 31 -3.22 22.31 -6.93
N VAL A 32 -2.99 22.00 -5.65
CA VAL A 32 -1.87 22.54 -4.85
C VAL A 32 -1.25 21.40 -4.05
N ASP A 33 -0.97 20.29 -4.71
CA ASP A 33 -0.47 19.06 -4.11
C ASP A 33 0.66 18.39 -4.92
N GLU A 34 0.98 18.88 -6.13
CA GLU A 34 2.13 18.45 -6.92
C GLU A 34 3.27 19.47 -6.84
N PRO A 35 4.44 19.12 -6.29
CA PRO A 35 5.40 20.13 -5.81
C PRO A 35 6.03 20.99 -6.92
N LEU A 36 6.11 20.44 -8.13
CA LEU A 36 6.75 21.09 -9.29
C LEU A 36 5.73 21.31 -10.40
N GLU A 37 4.90 20.31 -10.69
CA GLU A 37 3.88 20.38 -11.73
C GLU A 37 2.88 21.51 -11.51
N ASP A 38 2.38 21.73 -10.30
CA ASP A 38 1.41 22.80 -10.04
C ASP A 38 2.02 24.19 -10.24
N LEU A 39 3.31 24.36 -9.96
CA LEU A 39 4.05 25.59 -10.25
C LEU A 39 4.21 25.79 -11.75
N VAL A 40 4.63 24.74 -12.48
CA VAL A 40 4.89 24.80 -13.93
C VAL A 40 3.60 24.97 -14.73
N ASN A 41 2.50 24.36 -14.28
CA ASN A 41 1.20 24.46 -14.93
C ASN A 41 0.45 25.75 -14.57
N GLY A 42 0.95 26.52 -13.59
CA GLY A 42 0.33 27.76 -13.13
C GLY A 42 -0.91 27.53 -12.25
N ASN A 43 -1.06 26.33 -11.69
CA ASN A 43 -2.12 26.02 -10.73
C ASN A 43 -1.90 26.73 -9.39
N PHE A 44 -0.64 26.99 -9.03
CA PHE A 44 -0.25 27.81 -7.89
C PHE A 44 0.61 28.99 -8.34
N THR A 45 0.25 30.20 -7.91
CA THR A 45 1.03 31.42 -8.17
C THR A 45 1.72 31.87 -6.88
N PRO A 46 3.03 31.60 -6.70
CA PRO A 46 3.80 32.07 -5.56
C PRO A 46 4.01 33.59 -5.62
N THR A 47 4.47 34.16 -4.52
CA THR A 47 4.80 35.59 -4.37
C THR A 47 5.83 36.06 -5.40
N GLY A 48 6.72 35.16 -5.85
CA GLY A 48 7.67 35.40 -6.94
C GLY A 48 7.03 35.56 -8.34
N GLY A 49 5.71 35.39 -8.48
CA GLY A 49 4.94 35.51 -9.72
C GLY A 49 4.81 34.22 -10.53
N GLY A 50 5.38 33.10 -10.05
CA GLY A 50 5.19 31.77 -10.61
C GLY A 50 5.78 31.59 -12.02
N VAL A 51 5.22 30.64 -12.76
CA VAL A 51 5.74 30.20 -14.08
C VAL A 51 5.96 31.34 -15.07
N ALA A 52 5.18 32.42 -14.99
CA ALA A 52 5.34 33.60 -15.85
C ALA A 52 6.71 34.29 -15.70
N ASN A 53 7.35 34.14 -14.54
CA ASN A 53 8.64 34.74 -14.21
C ASN A 53 9.80 33.72 -14.22
N TYR A 54 9.53 32.44 -14.47
CA TYR A 54 10.57 31.41 -14.44
C TYR A 54 11.51 31.56 -15.63
N VAL A 55 12.80 31.36 -15.37
CA VAL A 55 13.78 31.21 -16.45
C VAL A 55 13.55 29.86 -17.09
N THR A 56 13.22 29.89 -18.38
CA THR A 56 12.91 28.70 -19.17
C THR A 56 13.73 28.67 -20.45
N ALA A 57 13.88 27.46 -20.99
CA ALA A 57 14.51 27.23 -22.29
C ALA A 57 13.90 26.02 -22.97
N VAL A 58 13.80 26.08 -24.30
CA VAL A 58 13.38 24.96 -25.15
C VAL A 58 14.63 24.21 -25.61
N THR A 59 14.58 22.89 -25.59
CA THR A 59 15.67 22.04 -26.09
C THR A 59 15.74 22.12 -27.62
N ASP A 60 16.95 22.15 -28.16
CA ASP A 60 17.18 21.99 -29.59
C ASP A 60 17.05 20.52 -30.03
N ALA A 61 17.26 20.24 -31.32
CA ALA A 61 17.19 18.90 -31.89
C ALA A 61 18.22 17.91 -31.31
N ASN A 62 19.26 18.41 -30.62
CA ASN A 62 20.27 17.59 -29.92
C ASN A 62 19.99 17.50 -28.42
N GLY A 63 18.83 17.99 -27.94
CA GLY A 63 18.47 18.00 -26.52
C GLY A 63 19.14 19.11 -25.71
N LYS A 64 19.81 20.08 -26.33
CA LYS A 64 20.50 21.16 -25.61
C LYS A 64 19.57 22.34 -25.35
N ALA A 65 19.54 22.82 -24.12
CA ALA A 65 18.84 24.05 -23.72
C ALA A 65 19.81 25.03 -23.02
N VAL A 66 19.56 26.34 -23.15
CA VAL A 66 20.38 27.39 -22.50
C VAL A 66 19.48 28.31 -21.68
N LEU A 67 19.54 28.19 -20.36
CA LEU A 67 18.82 29.06 -19.42
C LEU A 67 19.54 30.42 -19.32
N THR A 68 18.97 31.45 -19.93
CA THR A 68 19.56 32.79 -19.99
C THR A 68 18.95 33.69 -18.92
N GLY A 69 19.79 34.46 -18.21
CA GLY A 69 19.33 35.38 -17.17
C GLY A 69 19.01 34.71 -15.83
N LEU A 70 19.42 33.45 -15.64
CA LEU A 70 19.31 32.77 -14.35
C LEU A 70 20.20 33.46 -13.30
N PRO A 71 19.68 33.82 -12.12
CA PRO A 71 20.51 34.24 -10.99
C PRO A 71 21.55 33.17 -10.64
N VAL A 72 22.78 33.59 -10.33
CA VAL A 72 23.94 32.69 -10.16
C VAL A 72 24.64 32.84 -8.81
N ALA A 73 24.03 33.51 -7.84
CA ALA A 73 24.55 33.52 -6.48
C ALA A 73 24.46 32.12 -5.87
N ALA A 74 25.29 31.87 -4.85
CA ALA A 74 25.25 30.60 -4.12
C ALA A 74 23.94 30.41 -3.32
N SER A 75 23.25 31.52 -3.01
CA SER A 75 21.94 31.52 -2.35
C SER A 75 20.76 31.33 -3.30
N ASP A 76 21.00 31.44 -4.61
CA ASP A 76 19.95 31.23 -5.61
C ASP A 76 19.85 29.73 -5.87
N GLU A 77 18.78 29.09 -5.42
CA GLU A 77 18.59 27.64 -5.54
C GLU A 77 17.39 27.33 -6.45
N PHE A 78 17.54 26.31 -7.29
CA PHE A 78 16.55 25.94 -8.31
C PHE A 78 16.36 24.43 -8.40
N PHE A 79 15.14 24.00 -8.65
CA PHE A 79 14.85 22.66 -9.16
C PHE A 79 14.81 22.72 -10.69
N ILE A 80 15.56 21.82 -11.35
CA ILE A 80 15.60 21.76 -12.81
C ILE A 80 14.58 20.73 -13.29
N TYR A 81 13.51 21.23 -13.91
CA TYR A 81 12.39 20.42 -14.36
C TYR A 81 12.23 20.52 -15.88
N VAL A 82 12.01 19.39 -16.53
CA VAL A 82 11.72 19.31 -17.96
C VAL A 82 10.27 18.88 -18.14
N ALA A 83 9.49 19.75 -18.79
CA ALA A 83 8.22 19.38 -19.37
C ALA A 83 8.45 19.03 -20.86
N PRO A 84 8.23 17.77 -21.28
CA PRO A 84 8.16 17.41 -22.68
C PRO A 84 7.10 18.23 -23.41
N ALA A 85 7.33 18.49 -24.70
CA ALA A 85 6.31 19.11 -25.55
C ALA A 85 5.11 18.16 -25.69
N ALA A 86 3.91 18.69 -25.94
CA ALA A 86 2.72 17.86 -26.16
C ALA A 86 2.86 16.87 -27.34
N THR A 87 3.81 17.13 -28.26
CA THR A 87 4.14 16.24 -29.39
C THR A 87 5.23 15.22 -29.06
N ASP A 88 5.87 15.31 -27.90
CA ASP A 88 6.85 14.33 -27.41
C ASP A 88 6.13 13.28 -26.57
N SER A 89 5.77 12.18 -27.22
CA SER A 89 5.14 11.03 -26.57
C SER A 89 6.14 10.01 -26.04
N GLY A 90 7.45 10.26 -26.18
CA GLY A 90 8.51 9.31 -25.81
C GLY A 90 9.10 9.55 -24.43
N HIS A 91 8.88 10.73 -23.85
CA HIS A 91 9.46 11.13 -22.56
C HIS A 91 8.39 11.57 -21.56
N LEU A 92 8.71 11.40 -20.28
CA LEU A 92 7.85 11.80 -19.17
C LEU A 92 8.37 13.07 -18.49
N PRO A 93 7.48 13.89 -17.91
CA PRO A 93 7.90 15.09 -17.18
C PRO A 93 8.73 14.77 -15.92
N GLY A 94 9.76 15.57 -15.67
CA GLY A 94 10.69 15.36 -14.57
C GLY A 94 12.12 15.76 -14.89
N GLY A 95 13.06 14.85 -14.61
CA GLY A 95 14.49 15.01 -14.84
C GLY A 95 15.32 14.55 -13.64
N SER A 96 16.52 14.03 -13.89
CA SER A 96 17.44 13.59 -12.81
C SER A 96 17.84 14.68 -11.81
N LEU A 97 17.59 15.96 -12.13
CA LEU A 97 17.84 17.12 -11.26
C LEU A 97 16.56 17.77 -10.71
N CYS A 98 15.39 17.17 -10.89
CA CYS A 98 14.14 17.80 -10.46
C CYS A 98 13.83 17.59 -8.97
N ARG A 99 14.47 16.64 -8.28
CA ARG A 99 14.17 16.32 -6.88
C ARG A 99 15.12 16.93 -5.85
N ASN A 100 16.26 17.49 -6.26
CA ASN A 100 17.17 18.20 -5.36
C ASN A 100 17.44 19.60 -5.92
N ALA A 101 17.38 20.60 -5.06
CA ALA A 101 17.72 21.95 -5.44
C ALA A 101 19.21 22.05 -5.76
N VAL A 102 19.53 22.76 -6.83
CA VAL A 102 20.89 23.07 -7.26
C VAL A 102 21.11 24.57 -7.22
N THR A 103 22.30 25.00 -6.84
CA THR A 103 22.61 26.43 -6.78
C THR A 103 22.79 26.99 -8.19
N GLY A 104 22.39 28.25 -8.43
CA GLY A 104 22.66 28.96 -9.66
C GLY A 104 24.16 29.05 -9.96
N ALA A 105 24.98 29.17 -8.93
CA ALA A 105 26.44 29.08 -9.03
C ALA A 105 26.93 27.74 -9.61
N SER A 106 26.26 26.62 -9.28
CA SER A 106 26.58 25.30 -9.83
C SER A 106 26.18 25.13 -11.30
N LEU A 107 25.29 25.98 -11.81
CA LEU A 107 24.82 25.96 -13.21
C LEU A 107 25.53 26.98 -14.10
N ASN A 108 26.12 28.02 -13.51
CA ASN A 108 26.72 29.14 -14.23
C ASN A 108 27.80 28.71 -15.23
N ASN A 109 27.53 28.89 -16.53
CA ASN A 109 28.42 28.51 -17.64
C ASN A 109 28.91 27.05 -17.60
N LYS A 110 28.14 26.16 -16.98
CA LYS A 110 28.43 24.72 -16.95
C LYS A 110 27.47 23.96 -17.83
N VAL A 111 28.00 22.94 -18.51
CA VAL A 111 27.18 21.94 -19.19
C VAL A 111 26.79 20.89 -18.16
N THR A 112 25.50 20.81 -17.89
CA THR A 112 24.93 19.88 -16.91
C THR A 112 24.02 18.90 -17.63
N ALA A 113 24.27 17.60 -17.46
CA ALA A 113 23.40 16.56 -18.00
C ALA A 113 22.12 16.44 -17.17
N VAL A 114 20.99 16.29 -17.85
CA VAL A 114 19.69 15.97 -17.24
C VAL A 114 19.16 14.74 -17.96
N GLU A 115 18.96 13.66 -17.23
CA GLU A 115 18.38 12.42 -17.76
C GLU A 115 16.86 12.49 -17.62
N LEU A 116 16.13 11.95 -18.59
CA LEU A 116 14.66 11.91 -18.60
C LEU A 116 14.18 10.48 -18.70
N SER A 117 13.14 10.18 -17.92
CA SER A 117 12.46 8.90 -18.06
C SER A 117 11.78 8.85 -19.43
N THR A 118 11.97 7.74 -20.14
CA THR A 118 11.15 7.43 -21.30
C THR A 118 9.81 6.82 -20.88
N THR A 119 8.90 6.67 -21.85
CA THR A 119 7.70 5.85 -21.71
C THR A 119 7.56 4.98 -22.96
N PRO A 120 7.08 3.74 -22.84
CA PRO A 120 6.70 2.95 -24.01
C PRO A 120 5.53 3.59 -24.77
N SER A 121 5.32 3.19 -26.02
CA SER A 121 4.13 3.58 -26.78
C SER A 121 2.86 2.92 -26.23
N ALA A 122 1.69 3.45 -26.60
CA ALA A 122 0.40 2.86 -26.25
C ALA A 122 0.17 1.45 -26.84
N THR A 123 1.03 0.97 -27.76
CA THR A 123 0.95 -0.38 -28.33
C THR A 123 1.88 -1.38 -27.65
N ALA A 124 2.71 -0.92 -26.71
CA ALA A 124 3.57 -1.80 -25.94
C ALA A 124 2.73 -2.70 -25.02
N THR A 125 3.15 -3.94 -24.91
CA THR A 125 2.56 -4.99 -24.06
C THR A 125 3.49 -5.40 -22.93
N ASN A 126 2.90 -5.90 -21.85
CA ASN A 126 3.62 -6.49 -20.74
C ASN A 126 4.20 -7.85 -21.14
N ILE A 127 5.39 -8.18 -20.64
CA ILE A 127 6.16 -9.40 -20.96
C ILE A 127 6.46 -10.28 -19.74
N GLY A 128 6.07 -9.83 -18.53
CA GLY A 128 6.23 -10.57 -17.28
C GLY A 128 7.63 -10.46 -16.67
N SER A 129 7.72 -10.48 -15.33
CA SER A 129 9.00 -10.36 -14.60
C SER A 129 10.02 -11.43 -14.99
N SER A 130 9.62 -12.63 -15.40
CA SER A 130 10.57 -13.65 -15.86
C SER A 130 11.38 -13.18 -17.05
N ALA A 131 10.77 -12.49 -18.01
CA ALA A 131 11.46 -11.94 -19.17
C ALA A 131 12.40 -10.80 -18.77
N CYS A 132 11.97 -9.93 -17.86
CA CYS A 132 12.81 -8.84 -17.33
C CYS A 132 14.07 -9.38 -16.63
N LEU A 133 13.91 -10.41 -15.80
CA LEU A 133 15.00 -10.98 -15.00
C LEU A 133 16.07 -11.72 -15.83
N VAL A 134 15.81 -12.04 -17.10
CA VAL A 134 16.84 -12.59 -18.00
C VAL A 134 17.99 -11.58 -18.19
N CYS A 135 17.67 -10.30 -18.38
CA CYS A 135 18.67 -9.24 -18.53
C CYS A 135 19.00 -8.56 -17.18
N HIS A 136 18.02 -8.47 -16.26
CA HIS A 136 18.14 -7.80 -14.96
C HIS A 136 18.30 -8.78 -13.79
N GLY A 137 19.11 -9.83 -13.96
CA GLY A 137 19.28 -10.89 -12.96
C GLY A 137 19.74 -10.41 -11.57
N THR A 138 20.42 -9.25 -11.49
CA THR A 138 20.80 -8.63 -10.21
C THR A 138 19.62 -8.11 -9.39
N LYS A 139 18.41 -8.05 -9.98
CA LYS A 139 17.16 -7.66 -9.33
C LYS A 139 16.33 -8.86 -8.87
N SER A 140 16.88 -10.08 -8.89
CA SER A 140 16.18 -11.30 -8.47
C SER A 140 15.73 -11.30 -7.02
N GLY A 141 16.33 -10.44 -6.17
CA GLY A 141 15.90 -10.22 -4.78
C GLY A 141 14.43 -9.81 -4.67
N VAL A 142 13.81 -9.28 -5.74
CA VAL A 142 12.38 -8.94 -5.75
C VAL A 142 11.51 -10.17 -5.44
N LYS A 143 11.96 -11.38 -5.80
CA LYS A 143 11.28 -12.65 -5.50
C LYS A 143 11.11 -12.92 -4.01
N GLN A 144 11.91 -12.27 -3.16
CA GLN A 144 11.90 -12.39 -1.70
C GLN A 144 11.11 -11.25 -1.03
N THR A 145 10.42 -10.40 -1.79
CA THR A 145 9.68 -9.25 -1.24
C THR A 145 8.20 -9.60 -1.04
N ALA A 146 7.51 -8.88 -0.13
CA ALA A 146 6.08 -9.08 0.07
C ALA A 146 5.25 -8.79 -1.21
N HIS A 147 5.75 -7.95 -2.12
CA HIS A 147 5.15 -7.68 -3.43
C HIS A 147 5.02 -8.92 -4.32
N LYS A 148 5.91 -9.91 -4.15
CA LYS A 148 5.81 -11.22 -4.83
C LYS A 148 5.04 -12.26 -4.04
N HIS A 149 4.70 -12.00 -2.78
CA HIS A 149 4.01 -12.93 -1.88
C HIS A 149 2.61 -12.46 -1.47
N GLY A 150 2.03 -11.53 -2.23
CA GLY A 150 0.65 -11.11 -2.03
C GLY A 150 -0.31 -12.27 -2.28
N ILE A 151 -0.09 -13.05 -3.34
CA ILE A 151 -0.99 -14.11 -3.80
C ILE A 151 -0.20 -15.36 -4.17
N MET A 152 -0.61 -16.52 -3.67
CA MET A 152 0.07 -17.79 -3.94
C MET A 152 -0.96 -18.90 -4.13
N ASN A 153 -0.69 -19.88 -5.00
CA ASN A 153 -1.43 -21.14 -4.99
C ASN A 153 -1.24 -21.78 -3.61
N ILE A 154 -2.32 -22.07 -2.91
CA ILE A 154 -2.22 -22.41 -1.49
C ILE A 154 -1.23 -23.56 -1.24
N GLY A 155 -0.20 -23.29 -0.44
CA GLY A 155 0.88 -24.23 -0.11
C GLY A 155 1.86 -24.56 -1.24
N SER A 156 1.83 -23.84 -2.36
CA SER A 156 2.72 -24.06 -3.51
C SER A 156 3.22 -22.72 -4.08
N PRO A 157 4.42 -22.25 -3.71
CA PRO A 157 5.02 -21.06 -4.32
C PRO A 157 5.30 -21.27 -5.82
N SER A 158 5.15 -20.22 -6.61
CA SER A 158 5.55 -20.20 -8.01
C SER A 158 7.06 -19.94 -8.18
N GLY A 159 7.58 -20.01 -9.41
CA GLY A 159 9.00 -19.75 -9.69
C GLY A 159 9.41 -18.26 -9.51
N LEU A 160 8.44 -17.36 -9.32
CA LEU A 160 8.66 -15.95 -8.96
C LEU A 160 8.58 -15.68 -7.45
N GLN A 161 8.37 -16.72 -6.63
CA GLN A 161 8.18 -16.60 -5.18
C GLN A 161 9.27 -17.35 -4.42
N ASP A 162 10.08 -16.60 -3.68
CA ASP A 162 11.14 -17.14 -2.83
C ASP A 162 10.81 -16.90 -1.36
N LEU A 163 10.43 -17.98 -0.68
CA LEU A 163 10.02 -17.98 0.72
C LEU A 163 11.19 -17.92 1.71
N THR A 164 12.44 -17.75 1.29
CA THR A 164 13.60 -17.69 2.21
C THR A 164 13.41 -16.64 3.31
N GLU A 165 12.82 -15.49 2.98
CA GLU A 165 12.52 -14.43 3.98
C GLU A 165 11.20 -14.63 4.74
N PHE A 166 10.44 -15.68 4.43
CA PHE A 166 9.11 -15.96 4.98
C PHE A 166 8.93 -17.42 5.41
N ASP A 167 10.01 -18.12 5.72
CA ASP A 167 10.00 -19.51 6.16
C ASP A 167 9.47 -19.71 7.60
N ALA A 168 9.54 -20.95 8.10
CA ALA A 168 9.05 -21.31 9.42
C ALA A 168 9.79 -20.62 10.60
N ASP A 169 11.04 -20.22 10.40
CA ASP A 169 11.90 -19.62 11.42
C ASP A 169 11.75 -18.08 11.47
N ASN A 170 11.02 -17.50 10.52
CA ASN A 170 10.82 -16.05 10.39
C ASN A 170 9.69 -15.48 11.28
N GLY A 171 9.29 -16.21 12.32
CA GLY A 171 8.36 -15.74 13.36
C GLY A 171 7.04 -15.23 12.79
N ILE A 172 6.72 -13.95 13.02
CA ILE A 172 5.46 -13.33 12.57
C ILE A 172 5.32 -13.23 11.05
N TYR A 173 6.40 -13.48 10.30
CA TYR A 173 6.46 -13.45 8.84
C TYR A 173 6.45 -14.84 8.21
N ASN A 174 6.25 -15.90 9.00
CA ASN A 174 6.09 -17.25 8.48
C ASN A 174 4.84 -17.33 7.58
N TYR A 175 5.07 -17.41 6.28
CA TYR A 175 3.99 -17.45 5.27
C TYR A 175 3.06 -18.64 5.46
N MET A 176 3.64 -19.78 5.83
CA MET A 176 2.95 -21.06 5.89
C MET A 176 2.19 -21.27 7.21
N ALA A 177 2.31 -20.36 8.18
CA ALA A 177 1.64 -20.49 9.47
C ALA A 177 0.10 -20.54 9.33
N GLY A 178 -0.48 -19.67 8.51
CA GLY A 178 -1.93 -19.69 8.24
C GLY A 178 -2.37 -20.91 7.43
N VAL A 179 -1.58 -21.30 6.42
CA VAL A 179 -1.82 -22.53 5.63
C VAL A 179 -1.75 -23.78 6.50
N GLY A 180 -0.88 -23.79 7.51
CA GLY A 180 -0.73 -24.87 8.48
C GLY A 180 -1.97 -25.11 9.34
N MET A 181 -2.91 -24.16 9.39
CA MET A 181 -4.19 -24.32 10.09
C MET A 181 -5.15 -25.28 9.36
N PHE A 182 -4.93 -25.55 8.07
CA PHE A 182 -5.61 -26.63 7.34
C PHE A 182 -4.96 -27.97 7.69
N THR A 183 -5.28 -28.50 8.87
CA THR A 183 -4.76 -29.78 9.35
C THR A 183 -5.40 -30.95 8.61
N ALA A 184 -4.76 -32.13 8.64
CA ALA A 184 -5.26 -33.29 7.93
C ALA A 184 -6.71 -33.65 8.35
N GLY A 185 -7.56 -33.93 7.37
CA GLY A 185 -8.95 -34.30 7.60
C GLY A 185 -9.68 -34.75 6.34
N ASP A 186 -10.99 -34.78 6.42
CA ASP A 186 -11.94 -35.05 5.34
C ASP A 186 -13.26 -34.28 5.59
N ALA A 187 -14.27 -34.52 4.74
CA ALA A 187 -15.58 -33.89 4.86
C ALA A 187 -16.33 -34.20 6.18
N THR A 188 -15.90 -35.22 6.93
CA THR A 188 -16.54 -35.68 8.18
C THR A 188 -15.67 -35.53 9.43
N SER A 189 -14.34 -35.50 9.31
CA SER A 189 -13.41 -35.59 10.44
C SER A 189 -12.12 -34.77 10.27
N GLY A 190 -11.41 -34.53 11.38
CA GLY A 190 -10.16 -33.76 11.39
C GLY A 190 -10.37 -32.26 11.20
N GLY A 191 -9.29 -31.53 10.90
CA GLY A 191 -9.32 -30.08 10.68
C GLY A 191 -9.28 -29.21 11.93
N THR A 192 -9.13 -27.90 11.70
CA THR A 192 -9.18 -26.85 12.73
C THR A 192 -10.50 -26.10 12.65
N THR A 193 -11.21 -25.97 13.76
CA THR A 193 -12.53 -25.33 13.80
C THR A 193 -12.47 -23.91 14.34
N VAL A 194 -13.12 -22.98 13.65
CA VAL A 194 -13.35 -21.61 14.11
C VAL A 194 -14.86 -21.39 14.30
N TRP A 195 -15.24 -20.88 15.45
CA TRP A 195 -16.62 -20.62 15.83
C TRP A 195 -17.01 -19.18 15.52
N PHE A 196 -18.16 -18.98 14.89
CA PHE A 196 -18.75 -17.66 14.61
C PHE A 196 -19.97 -17.44 15.50
N TYR A 197 -19.91 -16.43 16.35
CA TYR A 197 -20.91 -16.19 17.40
C TYR A 197 -21.16 -14.70 17.63
N ASP A 198 -22.23 -14.38 18.35
CA ASP A 198 -22.61 -13.04 18.78
C ASP A 198 -22.51 -11.98 17.66
N TYR A 199 -23.40 -12.14 16.67
CA TYR A 199 -23.56 -11.19 15.57
C TYR A 199 -23.92 -9.78 16.06
N ASP A 200 -23.32 -8.77 15.45
CA ASP A 200 -23.68 -7.36 15.63
C ASP A 200 -23.63 -6.60 14.30
N ALA A 201 -24.81 -6.15 13.85
CA ALA A 201 -25.02 -5.48 12.58
C ALA A 201 -24.38 -4.09 12.49
N THR A 202 -24.00 -3.48 13.61
CA THR A 202 -23.41 -2.13 13.65
C THR A 202 -21.92 -2.12 13.34
N ARG A 203 -21.28 -3.30 13.31
CA ARG A 203 -19.87 -3.46 12.94
C ARG A 203 -19.68 -3.42 11.42
N GLY A 204 -18.44 -3.15 11.01
CA GLY A 204 -17.99 -3.17 9.63
C GLY A 204 -17.94 -4.58 9.04
N PHE A 205 -16.78 -5.01 8.52
CA PHE A 205 -16.65 -6.34 7.90
C PHE A 205 -16.63 -7.51 8.90
N ASP A 206 -16.38 -7.25 10.18
CA ASP A 206 -16.21 -8.27 11.22
C ASP A 206 -17.43 -8.32 12.16
N LYS A 207 -18.60 -8.59 11.57
CA LYS A 207 -19.91 -8.59 12.24
C LYS A 207 -20.11 -9.75 13.21
N PHE A 208 -19.33 -10.80 13.10
CA PHE A 208 -19.32 -11.92 14.04
C PHE A 208 -18.09 -11.85 14.94
N GLN A 209 -18.22 -12.34 16.17
CA GLN A 209 -17.05 -12.70 16.96
C GLN A 209 -16.55 -14.08 16.51
N THR A 210 -15.25 -14.32 16.71
CA THR A 210 -14.56 -15.55 16.31
C THR A 210 -13.71 -16.10 17.43
N GLN A 211 -13.56 -17.42 17.52
CA GLN A 211 -12.57 -18.09 18.38
C GLN A 211 -12.38 -19.56 17.97
N MET A 212 -11.25 -20.17 18.33
CA MET A 212 -10.91 -21.55 17.93
C MET A 212 -11.45 -22.63 18.87
N THR A 213 -12.09 -22.25 19.98
CA THR A 213 -12.76 -23.18 20.92
C THR A 213 -14.24 -22.88 20.98
N ASP A 214 -15.06 -23.80 21.48
CA ASP A 214 -16.49 -23.52 21.70
C ASP A 214 -16.66 -22.32 22.67
N PRO A 215 -17.44 -21.27 22.31
CA PRO A 215 -17.70 -20.12 23.20
C PRO A 215 -18.48 -20.50 24.46
N GLY A 216 -19.16 -21.65 24.47
CA GLY A 216 -19.87 -22.14 25.64
C GLY A 216 -21.16 -21.38 25.94
N THR A 217 -21.67 -21.57 27.15
CA THR A 217 -22.98 -21.05 27.56
C THR A 217 -23.00 -19.53 27.65
N GLY A 218 -24.05 -18.89 27.12
CA GLY A 218 -24.23 -17.44 27.17
C GLY A 218 -23.95 -16.72 25.84
N HIS A 219 -23.39 -17.45 24.86
CA HIS A 219 -23.15 -16.96 23.51
C HIS A 219 -24.14 -17.58 22.52
N THR A 220 -24.51 -16.83 21.49
CA THR A 220 -25.29 -17.36 20.37
C THR A 220 -24.35 -17.75 19.24
N VAL A 221 -24.17 -19.05 19.02
CA VAL A 221 -23.40 -19.59 17.89
C VAL A 221 -24.25 -19.61 16.64
N TYR A 222 -23.74 -19.04 15.55
CA TYR A 222 -24.40 -19.01 14.25
C TYR A 222 -23.86 -20.11 13.33
N ALA A 223 -22.54 -20.19 13.22
CA ALA A 223 -21.87 -21.13 12.34
C ALA A 223 -20.51 -21.57 12.89
N THR A 224 -19.99 -22.66 12.33
CA THR A 224 -18.58 -23.04 12.45
C THR A 224 -17.95 -23.10 11.08
N VAL A 225 -16.65 -22.81 11.01
CA VAL A 225 -15.83 -23.00 9.81
C VAL A 225 -14.70 -23.95 10.16
N ARG A 226 -14.70 -25.14 9.55
CA ARG A 226 -13.67 -26.17 9.75
C ARG A 226 -12.69 -26.18 8.59
N LEU A 227 -11.43 -25.85 8.85
CA LEU A 227 -10.34 -25.81 7.88
C LEU A 227 -9.63 -27.17 7.88
N TYR A 228 -9.60 -27.86 6.75
CA TYR A 228 -8.90 -29.15 6.64
C TYR A 228 -8.17 -29.29 5.31
N LYS A 229 -7.05 -29.99 5.31
CA LYS A 229 -6.43 -30.50 4.10
C LYS A 229 -6.97 -31.91 3.86
N ASP A 230 -7.78 -32.04 2.82
CA ASP A 230 -8.44 -33.28 2.46
C ASP A 230 -7.38 -34.35 2.12
N THR A 231 -7.40 -35.44 2.87
CA THR A 231 -6.37 -36.49 2.79
C THR A 231 -6.43 -37.31 1.50
N THR A 232 -7.55 -37.27 0.78
CA THR A 232 -7.74 -38.03 -0.47
C THR A 232 -7.31 -37.23 -1.69
N SER A 233 -7.77 -35.98 -1.79
CA SER A 233 -7.53 -35.09 -2.92
C SER A 233 -6.32 -34.18 -2.74
N GLY A 234 -5.83 -34.01 -1.51
CA GLY A 234 -4.78 -33.06 -1.16
C GLY A 234 -5.21 -31.60 -1.14
N LYS A 235 -6.50 -31.31 -1.37
CA LYS A 235 -7.06 -29.96 -1.46
C LYS A 235 -7.23 -29.32 -0.08
N TYR A 236 -7.14 -28.00 -0.05
CA TYR A 236 -7.39 -27.19 1.14
C TYR A 236 -8.87 -26.79 1.16
N MET A 237 -9.59 -27.18 2.20
CA MET A 237 -11.04 -27.04 2.28
C MET A 237 -11.44 -26.25 3.52
N MET A 238 -12.49 -25.44 3.39
CA MET A 238 -13.26 -24.91 4.52
C MET A 238 -14.69 -25.43 4.44
N GLN A 239 -15.15 -26.11 5.50
CA GLN A 239 -16.54 -26.51 5.67
C GLN A 239 -17.25 -25.51 6.57
N ILE A 240 -18.26 -24.81 6.04
CA ILE A 240 -19.13 -23.94 6.83
C ILE A 240 -20.35 -24.74 7.26
N THR A 241 -20.54 -24.90 8.56
CA THR A 241 -21.70 -25.59 9.14
C THR A 241 -22.58 -24.59 9.86
N ASN A 242 -23.85 -24.49 9.44
CA ASN A 242 -24.87 -23.72 10.12
C ASN A 242 -25.25 -24.42 11.43
N ILE A 243 -24.97 -23.76 12.56
CA ILE A 243 -25.28 -24.29 13.89
C ILE A 243 -26.64 -23.78 14.36
N LYS A 244 -27.03 -22.58 13.92
CA LYS A 244 -28.28 -21.93 14.31
C LYS A 244 -29.50 -22.62 13.72
N ASN A 245 -29.39 -23.08 12.47
CA ASN A 245 -30.43 -23.76 11.72
C ASN A 245 -29.93 -25.10 11.17
N ALA A 246 -30.20 -26.17 11.91
CA ALA A 246 -29.81 -27.53 11.53
C ALA A 246 -30.56 -28.08 10.30
N THR A 247 -31.58 -27.37 9.81
CA THR A 247 -32.36 -27.75 8.62
C THR A 247 -32.01 -26.94 7.37
N ASP A 248 -31.00 -26.07 7.45
CA ASP A 248 -30.51 -25.30 6.32
C ASP A 248 -30.07 -26.24 5.18
N PRO A 249 -30.72 -26.20 3.99
CA PRO A 249 -30.39 -27.08 2.89
C PRO A 249 -28.99 -26.83 2.30
N ASN A 250 -28.38 -25.67 2.58
CA ASN A 250 -27.05 -25.31 2.14
C ASN A 250 -25.95 -25.71 3.13
N SER A 251 -26.31 -26.32 4.28
CA SER A 251 -25.37 -26.72 5.33
C SER A 251 -25.21 -28.24 5.42
N PRO A 252 -23.97 -28.76 5.56
CA PRO A 252 -22.71 -28.03 5.50
C PRO A 252 -22.35 -27.60 4.06
N MET A 253 -21.62 -26.49 3.94
CA MET A 253 -21.06 -26.00 2.67
C MET A 253 -19.56 -26.25 2.64
N ASP A 254 -19.10 -27.15 1.77
CA ASP A 254 -17.67 -27.41 1.54
C ASP A 254 -17.12 -26.53 0.41
N ILE A 255 -16.06 -25.78 0.71
CA ILE A 255 -15.47 -24.79 -0.21
C ILE A 255 -13.97 -25.03 -0.33
N GLU A 256 -13.46 -25.11 -1.55
CA GLU A 256 -12.02 -25.23 -1.81
C GLU A 256 -11.33 -23.87 -1.72
N ALA A 257 -10.30 -23.77 -0.88
CA ALA A 257 -9.34 -22.67 -0.91
C ALA A 257 -8.32 -22.93 -2.03
N VAL A 258 -8.26 -22.03 -3.01
CA VAL A 258 -7.40 -22.18 -4.20
C VAL A 258 -6.16 -21.27 -4.17
N LEU A 259 -6.26 -20.11 -3.51
CA LEU A 259 -5.17 -19.16 -3.34
C LEU A 259 -5.14 -18.64 -1.90
N THR A 260 -3.95 -18.30 -1.43
CA THR A 260 -3.76 -17.42 -0.26
C THR A 260 -3.66 -15.97 -0.73
N TYR A 261 -4.13 -15.05 0.12
CA TYR A 261 -3.98 -13.60 -0.04
C TYR A 261 -3.39 -12.98 1.23
N GLY A 262 -2.18 -12.44 1.14
CA GLY A 262 -1.32 -12.11 2.27
C GLY A 262 -0.48 -13.31 2.71
N GLY A 263 -0.09 -13.36 3.98
CA GLY A 263 0.77 -14.39 4.57
C GLY A 263 2.18 -13.90 4.85
N GLY A 264 2.76 -13.12 3.95
CA GLY A 264 4.10 -12.56 4.15
C GLY A 264 4.17 -11.48 5.24
N VAL A 265 3.06 -10.80 5.55
CA VAL A 265 3.03 -9.68 6.51
C VAL A 265 1.72 -9.67 7.31
N TYR A 266 1.82 -9.89 8.63
CA TYR A 266 0.80 -9.76 9.70
C TYR A 266 -0.49 -10.59 9.61
N LYS A 267 -1.00 -10.88 8.40
CA LYS A 267 -2.27 -11.60 8.19
C LYS A 267 -2.28 -12.43 6.91
N GLN A 268 -3.14 -13.44 6.87
CA GLN A 268 -3.43 -14.25 5.69
C GLN A 268 -4.93 -14.47 5.55
N ARG A 269 -5.42 -14.42 4.31
CA ARG A 269 -6.80 -14.73 3.92
C ARG A 269 -6.76 -15.72 2.75
N TYR A 270 -7.93 -16.20 2.34
CA TYR A 270 -8.04 -17.30 1.37
C TYR A 270 -9.08 -16.98 0.31
N LEU A 271 -8.82 -17.43 -0.91
CA LEU A 271 -9.72 -17.26 -2.05
C LEU A 271 -10.31 -18.60 -2.46
N THR A 272 -11.56 -18.56 -2.88
CA THR A 272 -12.26 -19.68 -3.54
C THR A 272 -12.82 -19.25 -4.88
N LYS A 273 -13.19 -20.21 -5.73
CA LYS A 273 -13.95 -19.93 -6.95
C LYS A 273 -15.43 -19.74 -6.62
N SER A 274 -16.13 -18.89 -7.36
CA SER A 274 -17.58 -18.81 -7.31
C SER A 274 -18.21 -20.14 -7.75
N ALA A 275 -19.50 -20.33 -7.47
CA ALA A 275 -20.21 -21.56 -7.85
C ALA A 275 -20.21 -21.80 -9.38
N SER A 276 -20.18 -20.72 -10.18
CA SER A 276 -20.03 -20.79 -11.64
C SER A 276 -18.61 -21.11 -12.09
N GLY A 277 -17.62 -20.93 -11.21
CA GLY A 277 -16.20 -21.03 -11.52
C GLY A 277 -15.63 -19.82 -12.27
N ALA A 278 -16.39 -18.74 -12.42
CA ALA A 278 -16.01 -17.58 -13.23
C ALA A 278 -15.26 -16.48 -12.46
N SER A 279 -15.45 -16.38 -11.14
CA SER A 279 -14.83 -15.35 -10.29
C SER A 279 -14.12 -15.98 -9.09
N LEU A 280 -13.21 -15.23 -8.48
CA LEU A 280 -12.63 -15.51 -7.17
C LEU A 280 -13.33 -14.71 -6.08
N HIS A 281 -13.53 -15.32 -4.91
CA HIS A 281 -14.13 -14.68 -3.75
C HIS A 281 -13.31 -14.92 -2.48
N MET A 282 -13.29 -13.90 -1.63
CA MET A 282 -12.72 -13.98 -0.29
C MET A 282 -13.53 -14.94 0.60
N MET A 283 -12.84 -15.89 1.22
CA MET A 283 -13.40 -16.77 2.25
C MET A 283 -13.56 -16.03 3.60
N PRO A 284 -14.44 -16.49 4.52
CA PRO A 284 -14.90 -15.70 5.67
C PRO A 284 -13.90 -15.52 6.82
N LEU A 285 -12.60 -15.82 6.61
CA LEU A 285 -11.59 -15.87 7.67
C LEU A 285 -10.35 -15.06 7.33
N GLN A 286 -9.91 -14.26 8.31
CA GLN A 286 -8.58 -13.66 8.34
C GLN A 286 -7.76 -14.28 9.47
N TYR A 287 -6.69 -14.99 9.12
CA TYR A 287 -5.65 -15.45 10.04
C TYR A 287 -4.72 -14.28 10.42
N GLN A 288 -4.34 -14.18 11.69
CA GLN A 288 -3.45 -13.12 12.19
C GLN A 288 -2.20 -13.73 12.85
N ALA A 289 -1.01 -13.38 12.37
CA ALA A 289 0.23 -14.03 12.80
C ALA A 289 0.54 -13.86 14.30
N THR A 290 0.13 -12.73 14.90
CA THR A 290 0.28 -12.43 16.32
C THR A 290 -1.03 -12.52 17.11
N GLY A 291 -2.02 -13.24 16.58
CA GLY A 291 -3.33 -13.33 17.22
C GLY A 291 -3.32 -14.16 18.51
N ASP A 292 -4.22 -13.82 19.42
CA ASP A 292 -4.37 -14.46 20.73
C ASP A 292 -5.85 -14.57 21.08
N ASP A 293 -6.38 -15.80 21.15
CA ASP A 293 -7.79 -16.04 21.44
C ASP A 293 -8.18 -15.72 22.89
N THR A 294 -7.21 -15.60 23.80
CA THR A 294 -7.45 -15.12 25.17
C THR A 294 -7.71 -13.61 25.22
N SER A 295 -7.43 -12.88 24.13
CA SER A 295 -7.74 -11.46 24.03
C SER A 295 -9.24 -11.20 24.06
N GLY A 296 -9.66 -10.32 24.97
CA GLY A 296 -11.02 -9.74 24.96
C GLY A 296 -11.27 -8.76 23.80
N ASP A 297 -10.22 -8.27 23.14
CA ASP A 297 -10.34 -7.52 21.90
C ASP A 297 -10.44 -8.51 20.72
N ARG A 298 -11.65 -8.66 20.18
CA ARG A 298 -11.95 -9.53 19.03
C ARG A 298 -11.04 -9.30 17.82
N THR A 299 -10.54 -8.07 17.64
CA THR A 299 -9.69 -7.73 16.48
C THR A 299 -8.26 -8.23 16.63
N ARG A 300 -7.93 -8.88 17.76
CA ARG A 300 -6.60 -9.42 18.08
C ARG A 300 -6.60 -10.93 18.26
N LYS A 301 -7.72 -11.59 17.99
CA LYS A 301 -7.83 -13.05 18.05
C LYS A 301 -7.08 -13.71 16.89
N GLN A 302 -6.79 -15.01 17.02
CA GLN A 302 -6.04 -15.78 16.01
C GLN A 302 -6.73 -15.74 14.65
N TYR A 303 -8.06 -15.90 14.68
CA TYR A 303 -8.93 -15.62 13.56
C TYR A 303 -9.81 -14.43 13.84
N ARG A 304 -10.01 -13.62 12.80
CA ARG A 304 -10.98 -12.54 12.76
C ARG A 304 -12.00 -12.83 11.65
N ASP A 305 -13.27 -12.54 11.93
CA ASP A 305 -14.32 -12.53 10.91
C ASP A 305 -13.90 -11.63 9.74
N TYR A 306 -14.02 -12.18 8.53
CA TYR A 306 -13.79 -11.45 7.31
C TYR A 306 -14.99 -11.64 6.38
N HIS A 307 -16.05 -10.88 6.63
CA HIS A 307 -17.28 -10.90 5.83
C HIS A 307 -18.03 -12.24 5.83
N MET A 308 -18.16 -12.90 6.98
CA MET A 308 -19.12 -14.02 7.13
C MET A 308 -20.56 -13.59 6.79
N ASP A 309 -20.87 -12.30 6.88
CA ASP A 309 -22.16 -11.73 6.43
C ASP A 309 -22.41 -11.86 4.91
N ARG A 310 -21.40 -12.24 4.12
CA ARG A 310 -21.55 -12.60 2.70
C ARG A 310 -21.80 -14.10 2.47
N TRP A 311 -21.63 -14.91 3.52
CA TRP A 311 -21.73 -16.37 3.50
C TRP A 311 -22.87 -16.89 4.39
N TYR A 312 -23.43 -16.05 5.25
CA TYR A 312 -24.54 -16.35 6.16
C TYR A 312 -25.53 -15.17 6.20
N ASP A 313 -26.81 -15.43 5.92
CA ASP A 313 -27.89 -14.45 6.08
C ASP A 313 -28.58 -14.61 7.44
N VAL A 314 -28.37 -13.63 8.32
CA VAL A 314 -28.93 -13.60 9.69
C VAL A 314 -30.43 -13.38 9.76
N ASN A 315 -31.08 -12.95 8.68
CA ASN A 315 -32.53 -12.77 8.67
C ASN A 315 -33.27 -14.08 8.38
N THR A 316 -32.64 -14.95 7.60
CA THR A 316 -33.19 -16.25 7.19
C THR A 316 -32.54 -17.41 7.94
N ASP A 317 -31.44 -17.16 8.66
CA ASP A 317 -30.59 -18.17 9.29
C ASP A 317 -30.16 -19.26 8.30
N THR A 318 -29.71 -18.85 7.12
CA THR A 318 -29.23 -19.76 6.05
C THR A 318 -27.86 -19.36 5.50
N LEU A 319 -27.11 -20.36 5.05
CA LEU A 319 -25.88 -20.15 4.30
C LEU A 319 -26.19 -19.65 2.89
N THR A 320 -25.33 -18.75 2.41
CA THR A 320 -25.40 -18.13 1.09
C THR A 320 -24.01 -18.03 0.47
N THR A 321 -23.93 -17.52 -0.75
CA THR A 321 -22.67 -17.25 -1.45
C THR A 321 -22.54 -15.75 -1.77
N PRO A 322 -21.33 -15.18 -1.74
CA PRO A 322 -21.14 -13.78 -2.05
C PRO A 322 -21.64 -13.41 -3.45
N ALA A 323 -22.22 -12.21 -3.59
CA ALA A 323 -22.60 -11.68 -4.89
C ALA A 323 -21.36 -11.40 -5.78
N ALA A 324 -21.53 -11.47 -7.11
CA ALA A 324 -20.46 -11.24 -8.09
C ALA A 324 -19.71 -9.91 -7.89
N ALA A 325 -20.42 -8.83 -7.54
CA ALA A 325 -19.83 -7.52 -7.25
C ALA A 325 -18.92 -7.51 -6.00
N LYS A 326 -18.87 -8.60 -5.22
CA LYS A 326 -18.00 -8.81 -4.06
C LYS A 326 -16.86 -9.77 -4.35
N SER A 327 -16.59 -10.06 -5.62
CA SER A 327 -15.43 -10.84 -6.08
C SER A 327 -14.12 -10.12 -5.76
N PHE A 328 -13.07 -10.91 -5.57
CA PHE A 328 -11.69 -10.46 -5.48
C PHE A 328 -11.25 -9.79 -6.78
N ASP A 329 -11.70 -10.31 -7.91
CA ASP A 329 -11.36 -9.88 -9.27
C ASP A 329 -11.57 -8.38 -9.46
N ILE A 330 -12.74 -7.85 -9.07
CA ILE A 330 -13.07 -6.42 -9.29
C ILE A 330 -12.76 -5.51 -8.09
N ASN A 331 -12.45 -6.06 -6.91
CA ASN A 331 -12.23 -5.27 -5.69
C ASN A 331 -10.77 -5.30 -5.20
N CYS A 332 -9.95 -6.22 -5.68
CA CYS A 332 -8.60 -6.45 -5.12
C CYS A 332 -7.55 -6.76 -6.19
N ALA A 333 -7.89 -7.39 -7.31
CA ALA A 333 -6.89 -7.87 -8.26
C ALA A 333 -6.10 -6.74 -8.94
N ALA A 334 -6.68 -5.57 -9.26
CA ALA A 334 -5.94 -4.48 -9.90
C ALA A 334 -4.66 -4.05 -9.14
N CYS A 335 -4.75 -3.85 -7.83
CA CYS A 335 -3.58 -3.49 -7.00
C CYS A 335 -2.58 -4.65 -6.81
N HIS A 336 -2.94 -5.88 -7.22
CA HIS A 336 -2.17 -7.09 -6.94
C HIS A 336 -1.69 -7.85 -8.16
N TYR A 337 -2.24 -7.62 -9.35
CA TYR A 337 -1.88 -8.32 -10.58
C TYR A 337 -1.01 -7.42 -11.47
N ASN A 338 0.07 -7.98 -12.03
CA ASN A 338 0.81 -7.31 -13.07
C ASN A 338 0.03 -7.43 -14.39
N ASP A 339 -0.22 -6.32 -15.08
CA ASP A 339 -1.10 -6.26 -16.27
C ASP A 339 -2.55 -6.69 -15.95
N TYR A 340 -3.15 -6.06 -14.94
CA TYR A 340 -4.53 -6.34 -14.58
C TYR A 340 -5.48 -6.06 -15.76
N GLN A 341 -6.29 -7.05 -16.08
CA GLN A 341 -7.41 -6.94 -17.01
C GLN A 341 -8.62 -7.61 -16.38
N VAL A 342 -9.81 -7.06 -16.60
CA VAL A 342 -11.06 -7.62 -16.10
C VAL A 342 -12.11 -7.70 -17.17
N THR A 343 -12.89 -8.78 -17.14
CA THR A 343 -14.08 -8.93 -17.99
C THR A 343 -15.27 -9.31 -17.13
N GLN A 344 -16.46 -8.84 -17.52
CA GLN A 344 -17.72 -9.25 -16.93
C GLN A 344 -18.48 -10.17 -17.90
N ASN A 345 -18.88 -11.35 -17.45
CA ASN A 345 -19.69 -12.25 -18.27
C ASN A 345 -21.19 -11.90 -18.20
N ALA A 346 -22.00 -12.57 -19.03
CA ALA A 346 -23.45 -12.33 -19.09
C ALA A 346 -24.20 -12.64 -17.76
N GLY A 347 -23.60 -13.41 -16.86
CA GLY A 347 -24.11 -13.69 -15.52
C GLY A 347 -23.72 -12.63 -14.48
N GLY A 348 -22.98 -11.59 -14.88
CA GLY A 348 -22.50 -10.52 -14.01
C GLY A 348 -21.23 -10.83 -13.23
N GLU A 349 -20.64 -12.01 -13.42
CA GLU A 349 -19.41 -12.48 -12.78
C GLU A 349 -18.17 -11.85 -13.43
N PHE A 350 -17.13 -11.63 -12.63
CA PHE A 350 -15.92 -10.92 -13.02
C PHE A 350 -14.73 -11.88 -13.05
N THR A 351 -13.99 -11.87 -14.16
CA THR A 351 -12.76 -12.64 -14.30
C THR A 351 -11.59 -11.68 -14.47
N ALA A 352 -10.69 -11.65 -13.48
CA ALA A 352 -9.44 -10.92 -13.55
C ALA A 352 -8.30 -11.81 -14.07
N THR A 353 -7.45 -11.23 -14.91
CA THR A 353 -6.24 -11.85 -15.44
C THR A 353 -5.03 -10.95 -15.25
N ALA A 354 -3.85 -11.57 -15.30
CA ALA A 354 -2.55 -10.93 -15.27
C ALA A 354 -1.72 -11.37 -16.49
N VAL A 355 -0.60 -10.69 -16.73
CA VAL A 355 0.33 -11.05 -17.82
C VAL A 355 0.76 -12.51 -17.69
N ALA A 356 0.80 -13.22 -18.82
CA ALA A 356 1.30 -14.58 -18.86
C ALA A 356 2.80 -14.61 -18.51
N ASP A 357 3.18 -15.45 -17.55
CA ASP A 357 4.57 -15.59 -17.13
C ASP A 357 4.88 -17.08 -16.85
N PRO A 358 5.94 -17.66 -17.45
CA PRO A 358 6.25 -19.08 -17.34
C PRO A 358 6.67 -19.54 -15.93
N ASN A 359 6.94 -18.61 -15.01
CA ASN A 359 7.22 -18.87 -13.61
C ASN A 359 6.16 -18.24 -12.68
N GLY A 360 5.05 -17.78 -13.24
CA GLY A 360 3.95 -17.13 -12.53
C GLY A 360 3.11 -18.10 -11.69
N THR A 361 2.20 -17.53 -10.92
CA THR A 361 1.18 -18.27 -10.18
C THR A 361 0.14 -18.84 -11.16
N VAL A 362 -0.32 -20.07 -10.94
CA VAL A 362 -1.38 -20.64 -11.79
C VAL A 362 -2.69 -19.95 -11.44
N ASN A 363 -3.29 -19.24 -12.40
CA ASN A 363 -4.60 -18.65 -12.24
C ASN A 363 -5.66 -19.77 -12.20
N PRO A 364 -6.39 -19.96 -11.09
CA PRO A 364 -7.33 -21.07 -10.94
C PRO A 364 -8.58 -20.97 -11.83
N LEU A 365 -8.84 -19.79 -12.42
CA LEU A 365 -9.95 -19.56 -13.34
C LEU A 365 -9.59 -19.96 -14.77
N THR A 366 -8.37 -19.67 -15.22
CA THR A 366 -7.91 -19.92 -16.60
C THR A 366 -7.06 -21.18 -16.74
N GLY A 367 -6.45 -21.66 -15.64
CA GLY A 367 -5.46 -22.74 -15.63
C GLY A 367 -4.09 -22.34 -16.18
N THR A 368 -3.85 -21.07 -16.50
CA THR A 368 -2.59 -20.59 -17.08
C THR A 368 -1.69 -19.96 -16.02
N GLN A 369 -0.36 -20.06 -16.20
CA GLN A 369 0.60 -19.36 -15.34
C GLN A 369 0.63 -17.88 -15.69
N GLN A 370 0.40 -17.05 -14.68
CA GLN A 370 0.29 -15.60 -14.81
C GLN A 370 0.99 -14.91 -13.64
N GLU A 371 1.41 -13.67 -13.84
CA GLU A 371 2.02 -12.87 -12.79
C GLU A 371 0.96 -12.19 -11.90
N MET A 372 0.29 -13.02 -11.09
CA MET A 372 -0.77 -12.60 -10.14
C MET A 372 -0.22 -11.91 -8.88
N ASN A 373 0.88 -11.17 -9.01
CA ASN A 373 1.55 -10.40 -7.95
C ASN A 373 2.08 -9.09 -8.56
N VAL A 374 2.58 -8.18 -7.73
CA VAL A 374 3.15 -6.91 -8.22
C VAL A 374 4.43 -7.20 -9.03
N GLY A 375 4.41 -6.81 -10.30
CA GLY A 375 5.42 -7.10 -11.30
C GLY A 375 6.43 -5.97 -11.51
N CYS A 376 7.47 -6.24 -12.31
CA CYS A 376 8.40 -5.20 -12.77
C CYS A 376 7.62 -4.08 -13.49
N GLU A 377 6.72 -4.49 -14.38
CA GLU A 377 6.00 -3.62 -15.30
C GLU A 377 4.87 -2.86 -14.60
N THR A 378 4.48 -3.30 -13.40
CA THR A 378 3.66 -2.50 -12.51
C THR A 378 4.35 -1.16 -12.27
N CYS A 379 5.64 -1.12 -11.93
CA CYS A 379 6.36 0.14 -11.63
C CYS A 379 7.08 0.77 -12.82
N HIS A 380 7.45 -0.04 -13.83
CA HIS A 380 8.26 0.40 -14.97
C HIS A 380 7.47 0.55 -16.28
N GLY A 381 6.20 0.13 -16.30
CA GLY A 381 5.38 0.08 -17.50
C GLY A 381 5.72 -1.11 -18.42
N PRO A 382 4.98 -1.27 -19.53
CA PRO A 382 5.15 -2.37 -20.48
C PRO A 382 6.57 -2.50 -21.06
N GLY A 383 7.15 -3.70 -21.00
CA GLY A 383 8.55 -3.95 -21.35
C GLY A 383 8.83 -4.43 -22.78
N SER A 384 7.82 -4.73 -23.58
CA SER A 384 8.01 -5.32 -24.93
C SER A 384 8.84 -4.47 -25.89
N GLU A 385 8.59 -3.16 -25.98
CA GLU A 385 9.37 -2.27 -26.84
C GLU A 385 10.80 -2.06 -26.33
N HIS A 386 10.96 -1.96 -25.01
CA HIS A 386 12.27 -1.90 -24.36
C HIS A 386 13.11 -3.15 -24.67
N GLN A 387 12.49 -4.33 -24.57
CA GLN A 387 13.12 -5.59 -24.92
C GLN A 387 13.48 -5.64 -26.41
N ALA A 388 12.57 -5.22 -27.30
CA ALA A 388 12.80 -5.17 -28.74
C ALA A 388 13.94 -4.21 -29.12
N ALA A 389 14.12 -3.13 -28.35
CA ALA A 389 15.22 -2.18 -28.49
C ALA A 389 16.56 -2.67 -27.88
N GLY A 390 16.61 -3.90 -27.37
CA GLY A 390 17.82 -4.50 -26.79
C GLY A 390 18.19 -3.98 -25.40
N GLY A 391 17.26 -3.36 -24.67
CA GLY A 391 17.48 -2.96 -23.27
C GLY A 391 18.27 -1.67 -23.05
N ASN A 392 18.46 -0.83 -24.08
CA ASN A 392 19.30 0.37 -24.05
C ASN A 392 18.70 1.57 -23.30
N GLY A 393 17.91 1.34 -22.25
CA GLY A 393 17.32 2.40 -21.42
C GLY A 393 16.26 3.26 -22.12
N VAL A 394 15.61 2.74 -23.17
CA VAL A 394 14.54 3.42 -23.92
C VAL A 394 13.21 2.66 -23.81
N ALA A 395 12.11 3.36 -24.10
CA ALA A 395 10.74 2.81 -24.11
C ALA A 395 10.35 2.09 -22.80
N ILE A 396 10.85 2.59 -21.67
CA ILE A 396 10.55 2.09 -20.33
C ILE A 396 10.61 3.23 -19.31
N VAL A 397 9.79 3.15 -18.27
CA VAL A 397 9.80 4.15 -17.20
C VAL A 397 10.99 3.93 -16.27
N ASN A 398 11.75 4.99 -16.02
CA ASN A 398 12.77 5.03 -14.98
C ASN A 398 12.30 5.96 -13.85
N PRO A 399 11.86 5.42 -12.71
CA PRO A 399 11.42 6.23 -11.57
C PRO A 399 12.47 7.23 -11.07
N ASN A 400 13.77 6.96 -11.25
CA ASN A 400 14.81 7.90 -10.81
C ASN A 400 14.78 9.24 -11.54
N ASP A 401 14.20 9.30 -12.73
CA ASP A 401 14.16 10.50 -13.58
C ASP A 401 12.79 11.18 -13.62
N LEU A 402 11.84 10.70 -12.81
CA LEU A 402 10.52 11.31 -12.67
C LEU A 402 10.49 12.39 -11.58
N SER A 403 9.51 13.29 -11.67
CA SER A 403 9.20 14.22 -10.59
C SER A 403 8.80 13.49 -9.30
N VAL A 404 8.90 14.17 -8.15
CA VAL A 404 8.51 13.62 -6.86
C VAL A 404 7.05 13.13 -6.83
N SER A 405 6.12 13.88 -7.45
CA SER A 405 4.70 13.49 -7.53
C SER A 405 4.55 12.17 -8.28
N ARG A 406 5.13 12.09 -9.49
CA ARG A 406 5.00 10.92 -10.37
C ARG A 406 5.64 9.67 -9.79
N VAL A 407 6.81 9.76 -9.16
CA VAL A 407 7.41 8.62 -8.44
C VAL A 407 6.50 8.16 -7.30
N THR A 408 6.02 9.10 -6.51
CA THR A 408 5.19 8.78 -5.34
C THR A 408 3.85 8.18 -5.77
N MET A 409 3.30 8.57 -6.92
CA MET A 409 2.08 8.01 -7.51
C MET A 409 2.20 6.56 -7.98
N ILE A 410 3.39 6.11 -8.39
CA ILE A 410 3.63 4.68 -8.69
C ILE A 410 3.26 3.80 -7.48
N CYS A 411 3.57 4.28 -6.27
CA CYS A 411 3.21 3.65 -5.01
C CYS A 411 1.78 4.02 -4.58
N GLY A 412 1.41 5.27 -4.77
CA GLY A 412 0.17 5.88 -4.28
C GLY A 412 -1.10 5.21 -4.78
N ARG A 413 -1.13 4.74 -6.03
CA ARG A 413 -2.28 3.99 -6.57
C ARG A 413 -2.60 2.67 -5.85
N CYS A 414 -1.70 2.15 -5.01
CA CYS A 414 -1.96 0.96 -4.16
C CYS A 414 -1.86 1.25 -2.67
N HIS A 415 -0.92 2.13 -2.26
CA HIS A 415 -0.65 2.47 -0.85
C HIS A 415 -1.46 3.67 -0.33
N SER A 416 -2.65 3.84 -0.89
CA SER A 416 -3.70 4.77 -0.45
C SER A 416 -5.03 4.02 -0.32
N ARG A 417 -6.13 4.71 -0.01
CA ARG A 417 -7.46 4.10 0.09
C ARG A 417 -8.52 4.87 -0.71
N PRO A 418 -8.34 5.03 -2.03
CA PRO A 418 -9.30 5.73 -2.85
C PRO A 418 -10.59 4.92 -3.00
N GLU A 419 -11.53 5.46 -3.74
CA GLU A 419 -12.61 4.71 -4.38
C GLU A 419 -12.49 5.00 -5.87
N GLY A 420 -12.29 3.98 -6.70
CA GLY A 420 -12.19 4.19 -8.14
C GLY A 420 -13.53 4.18 -8.81
N ASN A 421 -13.51 4.09 -10.13
CA ASN A 421 -14.72 4.32 -10.88
C ASN A 421 -15.76 3.18 -10.81
N SER A 422 -16.87 3.38 -11.53
CA SER A 422 -18.02 2.50 -11.58
C SER A 422 -18.44 2.16 -13.01
N SER A 423 -17.46 1.98 -13.91
CA SER A 423 -17.68 1.51 -15.29
C SER A 423 -18.59 0.28 -15.35
N PHE A 424 -18.56 -0.56 -14.31
CA PHE A 424 -19.51 -1.65 -14.11
C PHE A 424 -20.74 -1.15 -13.34
N ALA A 425 -21.91 -1.21 -13.99
CA ALA A 425 -23.17 -0.67 -13.50
C ALA A 425 -23.43 -1.00 -12.01
N GLY A 426 -23.31 0.02 -11.15
CA GLY A 426 -23.61 -0.06 -9.72
C GLY A 426 -22.48 -0.60 -8.82
N VAL A 427 -21.24 -0.71 -9.33
CA VAL A 427 -20.08 -1.15 -8.55
C VAL A 427 -19.07 0.00 -8.44
N ASN A 428 -19.10 0.75 -7.33
CA ASN A 428 -17.92 1.54 -6.98
C ASN A 428 -16.87 0.58 -6.41
N THR A 429 -15.70 0.55 -7.03
CA THR A 429 -14.63 -0.37 -6.64
C THR A 429 -13.71 0.26 -5.59
N ASP A 430 -13.18 -0.57 -4.69
CA ASP A 430 -12.14 -0.15 -3.74
C ASP A 430 -10.78 0.16 -4.46
N GLN A 431 -10.71 0.00 -5.78
CA GLN A 431 -9.50 0.10 -6.60
C GLN A 431 -9.55 1.32 -7.50
N PRO A 432 -8.45 2.07 -7.72
CA PRO A 432 -8.49 3.28 -8.53
C PRO A 432 -8.42 3.00 -10.04
N LEU A 433 -9.54 2.56 -10.61
CA LEU A 433 -9.70 2.30 -12.04
C LEU A 433 -10.26 3.50 -12.80
N ASP A 434 -9.75 3.72 -14.01
CA ASP A 434 -10.28 4.67 -14.99
C ASP A 434 -11.43 4.07 -15.81
N THR A 435 -12.02 4.86 -16.72
CA THR A 435 -13.21 4.44 -17.51
C THR A 435 -12.93 3.29 -18.47
N ASN A 436 -11.67 2.92 -18.67
CA ASN A 436 -11.24 1.76 -19.44
C ASN A 436 -10.91 0.56 -18.54
N ASP A 437 -11.21 0.66 -17.24
CA ASP A 437 -10.92 -0.34 -16.21
C ASP A 437 -9.41 -0.52 -15.94
N GLU A 438 -8.62 0.53 -16.18
CA GLU A 438 -7.16 0.53 -16.02
C GLU A 438 -6.72 1.35 -14.80
N MET A 439 -5.68 0.89 -14.11
CA MET A 439 -4.98 1.72 -13.13
C MET A 439 -4.09 2.74 -13.83
N LEU A 440 -3.79 3.85 -13.15
CA LEU A 440 -2.81 4.81 -13.63
C LEU A 440 -1.49 4.13 -14.01
N HIS A 441 -1.06 4.35 -15.26
CA HIS A 441 0.22 3.87 -15.77
C HIS A 441 1.40 4.58 -15.07
N PRO A 442 2.54 3.89 -14.88
CA PRO A 442 3.71 4.51 -14.28
C PRO A 442 4.14 5.78 -14.99
N GLY A 443 4.48 6.80 -14.20
CA GLY A 443 4.81 8.12 -14.74
C GLY A 443 3.61 9.05 -14.91
N GLY A 444 2.37 8.60 -14.72
CA GLY A 444 1.19 9.46 -14.65
C GLY A 444 1.25 10.47 -13.49
N SER A 445 0.58 11.61 -13.64
CA SER A 445 0.52 12.64 -12.60
C SER A 445 -0.53 12.31 -11.53
N ARG A 446 -0.44 12.96 -10.38
CA ARG A 446 -1.49 12.89 -9.37
C ARG A 446 -2.75 13.60 -9.86
N ALA A 447 -2.63 14.71 -10.58
CA ALA A 447 -3.78 15.39 -11.17
C ALA A 447 -4.56 14.46 -12.11
N ASP A 448 -3.88 13.71 -12.98
CA ASP A 448 -4.53 12.74 -13.88
C ASP A 448 -5.20 11.60 -13.10
N TYR A 449 -4.54 11.10 -12.06
CA TYR A 449 -5.09 10.07 -11.18
C TYR A 449 -6.38 10.54 -10.51
N LEU A 450 -6.36 11.73 -9.93
CA LEU A 450 -7.52 12.30 -9.26
C LEU A 450 -8.66 12.61 -10.24
N ALA A 451 -8.35 13.02 -11.46
CA ALA A 451 -9.36 13.35 -12.45
C ALA A 451 -10.02 12.11 -13.06
N ASN A 452 -9.26 11.01 -13.24
CA ASN A 452 -9.68 9.92 -14.11
C ASN A 452 -9.83 8.57 -13.41
N ASN A 453 -9.10 8.32 -12.31
CA ASN A 453 -9.04 7.00 -11.67
C ASN A 453 -9.81 6.91 -10.35
N THR A 454 -10.27 8.04 -9.80
CA THR A 454 -10.87 8.07 -8.46
C THR A 454 -12.13 8.93 -8.36
N PHE A 455 -13.14 8.41 -7.66
CA PHE A 455 -14.31 9.16 -7.17
C PHE A 455 -14.15 9.61 -5.73
N ARG A 456 -13.30 8.97 -4.95
CA ARG A 456 -12.82 9.49 -3.66
C ARG A 456 -11.30 9.60 -3.71
N ASP A 457 -10.79 10.78 -3.39
CA ASP A 457 -9.39 11.19 -3.53
C ASP A 457 -8.42 10.29 -2.75
N ASP A 458 -8.82 9.87 -1.54
CA ASP A 458 -8.06 8.94 -0.70
C ASP A 458 -8.97 8.34 0.40
N ALA A 459 -8.39 7.94 1.53
CA ALA A 459 -9.05 7.34 2.68
C ALA A 459 -10.26 8.13 3.20
N ASN A 460 -11.35 7.41 3.46
CA ASN A 460 -12.50 7.98 4.15
C ASN A 460 -12.21 8.33 5.61
N SER A 461 -13.08 9.17 6.18
CA SER A 461 -13.02 9.64 7.57
C SER A 461 -12.93 8.50 8.60
N GLY A 462 -13.61 7.38 8.36
CA GLY A 462 -13.58 6.19 9.22
C GLY A 462 -12.23 5.45 9.25
N SER A 463 -11.38 5.70 8.25
CA SER A 463 -10.01 5.18 8.14
C SER A 463 -8.96 6.13 8.72
N MET A 464 -9.39 7.24 9.31
CA MET A 464 -8.54 8.18 10.04
C MET A 464 -8.80 8.08 11.55
N TRP A 465 -7.83 8.52 12.34
CA TRP A 465 -8.04 8.74 13.77
C TRP A 465 -8.84 10.02 14.01
N GLY A 466 -9.23 10.26 15.27
CA GLY A 466 -10.14 11.36 15.62
C GLY A 466 -9.58 12.77 15.38
N ASP A 467 -8.29 12.90 15.05
CA ASP A 467 -7.66 14.14 14.60
C ASP A 467 -7.87 14.43 13.11
N GLY A 468 -8.36 13.46 12.33
CA GLY A 468 -8.45 13.56 10.87
C GLY A 468 -7.09 13.57 10.16
N LEU A 469 -5.99 13.44 10.89
CA LEU A 469 -4.63 13.53 10.35
C LEU A 469 -4.01 12.15 10.21
N HIS A 470 -4.01 11.36 11.28
CA HIS A 470 -3.30 10.10 11.37
C HIS A 470 -4.09 8.93 10.78
N SER A 471 -3.42 8.09 9.98
CA SER A 471 -4.01 6.88 9.42
C SER A 471 -4.31 5.80 10.47
N LYS A 472 -5.43 5.10 10.29
CA LYS A 472 -5.95 4.06 11.20
C LYS A 472 -6.05 2.67 10.57
N SER A 473 -6.22 2.62 9.26
CA SER A 473 -6.43 1.41 8.47
C SER A 473 -5.18 0.99 7.70
N HIS A 474 -5.23 -0.20 7.09
CA HIS A 474 -4.08 -0.71 6.34
C HIS A 474 -3.85 0.06 5.02
N HIS A 475 -2.59 0.04 4.56
CA HIS A 475 -2.07 0.62 3.31
C HIS A 475 -2.36 2.12 3.06
N GLN A 476 -2.09 2.97 4.05
CA GLN A 476 -2.24 4.43 3.95
C GLN A 476 -0.90 5.19 3.99
N GLN A 477 0.20 4.52 3.61
CA GLN A 477 1.53 5.14 3.65
C GLN A 477 1.63 6.36 2.72
N TYR A 478 1.00 6.30 1.56
CA TYR A 478 0.92 7.43 0.64
C TYR A 478 0.07 8.57 1.22
N THR A 479 -1.11 8.24 1.75
CA THR A 479 -2.05 9.17 2.40
C THR A 479 -1.36 10.01 3.48
N ASP A 480 -0.47 9.39 4.25
CA ASP A 480 0.34 10.06 5.25
C ASP A 480 1.51 10.85 4.62
N PHE A 481 2.28 10.21 3.73
CA PHE A 481 3.56 10.73 3.23
C PHE A 481 3.43 12.06 2.47
N ILE A 482 2.40 12.21 1.64
CA ILE A 482 2.23 13.43 0.83
C ILE A 482 1.95 14.66 1.69
N LYS A 483 1.48 14.48 2.93
CA LYS A 483 1.24 15.57 3.89
C LYS A 483 2.52 16.06 4.57
N THR A 484 3.65 15.37 4.36
CA THR A 484 4.91 15.66 5.05
C THR A 484 5.76 16.70 4.32
N VAL A 485 6.60 17.40 5.09
CA VAL A 485 7.66 18.26 4.54
C VAL A 485 8.69 17.49 3.69
N LYS A 486 8.76 16.16 3.79
CA LYS A 486 9.66 15.36 2.94
C LYS A 486 9.17 15.32 1.50
N TYR A 487 7.85 15.31 1.29
CA TYR A 487 7.25 15.36 -0.04
C TYR A 487 7.38 16.76 -0.68
N ARG A 488 7.28 17.83 0.13
CA ARG A 488 7.37 19.23 -0.34
C ARG A 488 8.26 20.09 0.55
N ASN A 489 9.38 20.55 0.02
CA ASN A 489 10.28 21.52 0.64
C ASN A 489 11.23 22.17 -0.39
N GLY A 490 11.88 23.27 -0.03
CA GLY A 490 12.79 24.00 -0.92
C GLY A 490 14.17 23.37 -1.17
N SER A 491 14.54 22.23 -0.57
CA SER A 491 15.92 21.71 -0.65
C SER A 491 16.02 20.34 -1.32
N ALA A 492 15.28 19.35 -0.84
CA ALA A 492 15.33 17.97 -1.35
C ALA A 492 13.96 17.29 -1.20
N LEU A 493 13.29 17.11 -2.33
CA LEU A 493 12.00 16.43 -2.45
C LEU A 493 12.23 14.92 -2.40
N LYS A 494 11.67 14.27 -1.39
CA LYS A 494 11.83 12.84 -1.16
C LYS A 494 10.61 12.06 -1.64
N THR A 495 10.85 10.80 -1.94
CA THR A 495 9.91 9.80 -2.45
C THR A 495 10.01 8.54 -1.58
N CYS A 496 9.18 7.54 -1.88
CA CYS A 496 9.23 6.24 -1.21
C CYS A 496 10.60 5.56 -1.39
N VAL A 497 11.20 5.66 -2.58
CA VAL A 497 12.45 4.95 -2.95
C VAL A 497 13.72 5.60 -2.40
N ASP A 498 13.62 6.79 -1.79
CA ASP A 498 14.73 7.37 -1.03
C ASP A 498 14.96 6.62 0.31
N CYS A 499 13.96 5.87 0.77
CA CYS A 499 14.02 5.06 1.99
C CYS A 499 13.93 3.56 1.70
N HIS A 500 13.17 3.15 0.68
CA HIS A 500 12.89 1.73 0.41
C HIS A 500 13.71 1.15 -0.73
N ASP A 501 14.29 -0.06 -0.52
CA ASP A 501 14.85 -0.88 -1.59
C ASP A 501 13.78 -1.79 -2.18
N ILE A 502 13.21 -1.37 -3.29
CA ILE A 502 12.07 -2.05 -3.93
C ILE A 502 12.45 -3.36 -4.65
N HIS A 503 13.74 -3.64 -4.85
CA HIS A 503 14.21 -4.80 -5.62
C HIS A 503 14.82 -5.92 -4.77
N ALA A 504 14.83 -5.74 -3.45
CA ALA A 504 15.32 -6.70 -2.50
C ALA A 504 14.43 -6.67 -1.25
N PRO A 505 14.46 -7.70 -0.40
CA PRO A 505 13.77 -7.65 0.87
C PRO A 505 14.29 -6.51 1.75
N GLY A 506 15.42 -5.85 1.46
CA GLY A 506 15.99 -4.80 2.30
C GLY A 506 16.64 -5.37 3.56
N THR A 507 16.87 -4.53 4.58
CA THR A 507 17.34 -4.98 5.91
C THR A 507 16.17 -5.30 6.85
N ASP A 508 14.93 -5.03 6.45
CA ASP A 508 13.71 -5.49 7.10
C ASP A 508 12.65 -5.93 6.07
N ARG A 509 11.67 -6.74 6.45
CA ARG A 509 10.66 -7.27 5.50
C ARG A 509 9.67 -6.23 4.95
N HIS A 510 9.82 -4.97 5.33
CA HIS A 510 9.10 -3.82 4.76
C HIS A 510 9.97 -3.07 3.74
N GLN A 511 11.10 -3.65 3.35
CA GLN A 511 12.00 -3.13 2.33
C GLN A 511 12.65 -1.80 2.71
N LEU A 512 12.73 -1.46 4.00
CA LEU A 512 13.41 -0.25 4.44
C LEU A 512 14.93 -0.46 4.32
N SER A 513 15.63 0.55 3.79
CA SER A 513 17.09 0.53 3.64
C SER A 513 17.76 0.87 4.97
N GLY A 514 18.76 0.10 5.40
CA GLY A 514 19.63 0.49 6.52
C GLY A 514 18.96 0.48 7.90
N THR A 515 18.08 -0.49 8.17
CA THR A 515 17.29 -0.62 9.42
C THR A 515 18.06 -1.07 10.66
N SER A 516 19.37 -1.33 10.56
CA SER A 516 20.18 -1.73 11.73
C SER A 516 20.60 -0.55 12.61
N ASP A 517 20.50 0.69 12.11
CA ASP A 517 20.91 1.90 12.81
C ASP A 517 20.16 3.16 12.30
N ASN A 518 20.63 4.35 12.69
CA ASN A 518 20.04 5.63 12.29
C ASN A 518 20.71 6.26 11.06
N THR A 519 21.59 5.56 10.34
CA THR A 519 22.38 6.13 9.24
C THR A 519 21.50 6.67 8.11
N LEU A 520 20.42 5.97 7.76
CA LEU A 520 19.46 6.43 6.76
C LEU A 520 18.92 7.83 7.11
N CYS A 521 18.45 8.01 8.35
CA CYS A 521 17.91 9.28 8.80
C CYS A 521 19.01 10.35 8.96
N ALA A 522 20.15 9.98 9.54
CA ALA A 522 21.28 10.86 9.80
C ALA A 522 21.95 11.37 8.51
N SER A 523 21.80 10.67 7.38
CA SER A 523 22.30 11.13 6.07
C SER A 523 21.75 12.50 5.67
N CYS A 524 20.50 12.79 6.05
CA CYS A 524 19.82 14.06 5.80
C CYS A 524 19.67 14.91 7.09
N HIS A 525 19.75 14.28 8.26
CA HIS A 525 19.63 14.92 9.58
C HIS A 525 20.93 14.78 10.40
N PRO A 526 22.09 15.25 9.89
CA PRO A 526 23.39 14.97 10.50
C PRO A 526 23.53 15.58 11.90
N THR A 527 22.91 16.73 12.15
CA THR A 527 22.91 17.38 13.48
C THR A 527 22.21 16.52 14.51
N GLN A 528 21.05 15.96 14.18
CA GLN A 528 20.30 15.07 15.07
C GLN A 528 20.99 13.70 15.21
N GLY A 529 21.56 13.18 14.12
CA GLY A 529 22.30 11.92 14.13
C GLY A 529 23.60 11.97 14.94
N ALA A 530 24.25 13.14 15.03
CA ALA A 530 25.48 13.32 15.79
C ALA A 530 25.28 13.24 17.31
N ASP A 531 24.12 13.67 17.81
CA ASP A 531 23.77 13.59 19.24
C ASP A 531 22.27 13.32 19.44
N ILE A 532 21.90 12.05 19.31
CA ILE A 532 20.51 11.62 19.47
C ILE A 532 20.00 11.81 20.91
N VAL A 533 20.87 11.71 21.91
CA VAL A 533 20.47 11.86 23.33
C VAL A 533 20.10 13.31 23.60
N ALA A 534 20.92 14.27 23.12
CA ALA A 534 20.58 15.68 23.21
C ALA A 534 19.29 16.01 22.44
N HIS A 535 19.12 15.45 21.24
CA HIS A 535 17.91 15.62 20.46
C HIS A 535 16.66 15.11 21.20
N MET A 536 16.69 13.88 21.71
CA MET A 536 15.59 13.28 22.47
C MET A 536 15.31 14.07 23.75
N THR A 537 16.35 14.48 24.49
CA THR A 537 16.19 15.29 25.72
C THR A 537 15.54 16.63 25.40
N ALA A 538 15.93 17.29 24.31
CA ALA A 538 15.35 18.56 23.89
C ALA A 538 13.87 18.44 23.49
N LYS A 539 13.46 17.31 22.90
CA LYS A 539 12.08 17.08 22.44
C LYS A 539 11.16 16.50 23.50
N THR A 540 11.68 15.69 24.41
CA THR A 540 10.87 14.95 25.40
C THR A 540 11.03 15.45 26.84
N GLY A 541 12.07 16.27 27.11
CA GLY A 541 12.41 16.71 28.46
C GLY A 541 13.07 15.62 29.33
N THR A 542 13.39 14.44 28.78
CA THR A 542 13.99 13.32 29.52
C THR A 542 15.23 12.75 28.82
N SER A 543 16.22 12.36 29.62
CA SER A 543 17.46 11.70 29.18
C SER A 543 17.47 10.18 29.44
N VAL A 544 16.33 9.60 29.81
CA VAL A 544 16.21 8.18 30.21
C VAL A 544 16.30 7.23 29.02
N MET A 545 16.16 7.73 27.78
CA MET A 545 16.19 6.89 26.57
C MET A 545 17.62 6.45 26.21
N PRO A 546 17.83 5.17 25.87
CA PRO A 546 19.12 4.67 25.40
C PRO A 546 19.66 5.43 24.18
N SER A 547 20.98 5.60 24.10
CA SER A 547 21.63 6.24 22.94
C SER A 547 21.50 5.46 21.63
N ASN A 548 21.07 4.20 21.68
CA ASN A 548 20.76 3.36 20.50
C ASN A 548 19.27 3.39 20.11
N THR A 549 18.47 4.30 20.68
CA THR A 549 17.08 4.52 20.25
C THR A 549 17.05 4.86 18.76
N MET A 550 16.15 4.25 18.00
CA MET A 550 16.05 4.51 16.56
C MET A 550 15.10 5.67 16.27
N CYS A 551 15.41 6.50 15.26
CA CYS A 551 14.53 7.58 14.81
C CYS A 551 13.11 7.06 14.48
N THR A 552 13.03 5.87 13.88
CA THR A 552 11.78 5.21 13.47
C THR A 552 10.90 4.78 14.66
N GLN A 553 11.47 4.57 15.84
CA GLN A 553 10.69 4.22 17.03
C GLN A 553 9.78 5.37 17.49
N CYS A 554 10.20 6.62 17.26
CA CYS A 554 9.41 7.81 17.59
C CYS A 554 8.68 8.36 16.36
N HIS A 555 9.34 8.51 15.21
CA HIS A 555 8.75 9.18 14.06
C HIS A 555 7.87 8.28 13.17
N PHE A 556 7.96 6.95 13.30
CA PHE A 556 7.18 6.01 12.49
C PHE A 556 6.32 5.11 13.38
N THR A 557 5.50 5.75 14.21
CA THR A 557 4.71 5.06 15.24
C THR A 557 3.67 4.12 14.63
N LYS A 558 3.43 2.98 15.28
CA LYS A 558 2.48 1.96 14.79
C LYS A 558 1.03 2.29 15.17
N ASN A 559 0.46 3.27 14.48
CA ASN A 559 -0.90 3.77 14.70
C ASN A 559 -1.96 3.06 13.83
N ALA A 560 -1.60 2.54 12.66
CA ALA A 560 -2.51 1.88 11.73
C ALA A 560 -2.52 0.35 11.92
N LYS A 561 -3.65 -0.29 11.61
CA LYS A 561 -3.86 -1.73 11.87
C LYS A 561 -4.19 -2.54 10.62
N SER A 562 -3.48 -3.65 10.42
CA SER A 562 -3.74 -4.66 9.40
C SER A 562 -4.10 -6.03 9.96
N GLY A 563 -3.28 -6.56 10.86
CA GLY A 563 -3.45 -7.81 11.57
C GLY A 563 -3.81 -7.57 13.04
N ALA A 564 -3.27 -8.38 13.95
CA ALA A 564 -3.62 -8.31 15.38
C ALA A 564 -2.89 -7.18 16.13
N GLY A 565 -1.87 -6.55 15.53
CA GLY A 565 -0.99 -5.61 16.23
C GLY A 565 -0.06 -6.30 17.23
N ASP A 566 0.50 -5.50 18.15
CA ASP A 566 1.38 -6.00 19.21
C ASP A 566 0.61 -6.89 20.20
N PRO A 567 1.07 -8.12 20.49
CA PRO A 567 0.44 -8.98 21.49
C PRO A 567 0.51 -8.39 22.91
N VAL A 568 1.54 -7.62 23.21
CA VAL A 568 1.76 -7.09 24.57
C VAL A 568 1.07 -5.74 24.74
N GLY A 569 0.09 -5.71 25.65
CA GLY A 569 -0.60 -4.49 26.05
C GLY A 569 -0.15 -3.93 27.39
N LYS A 570 -0.45 -2.67 27.65
CA LYS A 570 -0.22 -2.00 28.94
C LYS A 570 -1.54 -1.47 29.49
N VAL A 571 -1.80 -1.78 30.76
CA VAL A 571 -2.96 -1.28 31.49
C VAL A 571 -2.71 0.17 31.89
N GLY A 572 -3.44 1.10 31.29
CA GLY A 572 -3.45 2.50 31.68
C GLY A 572 -4.14 2.73 33.03
N ALA A 573 -4.04 3.95 33.56
CA ALA A 573 -4.59 4.31 34.87
C ALA A 573 -6.11 4.09 35.00
N SER A 574 -6.84 4.07 33.87
CA SER A 574 -8.28 3.77 33.81
C SER A 574 -8.61 2.26 33.83
N GLY A 575 -7.61 1.38 33.88
CA GLY A 575 -7.79 -0.06 33.69
C GLY A 575 -7.85 -0.50 32.22
N THR A 576 -7.86 0.44 31.27
CA THR A 576 -7.87 0.16 29.82
C THR A 576 -6.51 -0.38 29.37
N THR A 577 -6.48 -1.49 28.64
CA THR A 577 -5.24 -2.02 28.05
C THR A 577 -4.99 -1.42 26.67
N TYR A 578 -3.92 -0.64 26.52
CA TYR A 578 -3.46 -0.06 25.25
C TYR A 578 -2.37 -0.93 24.61
N ARG A 579 -2.43 -1.09 23.29
CA ARG A 579 -1.49 -1.91 22.50
C ARG A 579 -1.11 -1.18 21.22
N HIS A 580 0.15 -1.27 20.82
CA HIS A 580 0.53 -0.82 19.48
C HIS A 580 -0.21 -1.61 18.41
N ASN A 581 -0.46 -0.97 17.27
CA ASN A 581 -0.89 -1.67 16.08
C ASN A 581 0.34 -2.19 15.33
N ASP A 582 0.24 -2.49 14.04
CA ASP A 582 1.29 -3.18 13.28
C ASP A 582 1.83 -2.39 12.08
N ILE A 583 1.11 -1.36 11.60
CA ILE A 583 1.57 -0.51 10.51
C ILE A 583 2.07 0.83 11.05
N SER A 584 3.28 1.18 10.65
CA SER A 584 3.91 2.46 10.94
C SER A 584 3.30 3.60 10.12
N SER A 585 2.94 4.68 10.81
CA SER A 585 2.62 5.99 10.26
C SER A 585 3.74 6.49 9.37
N HIS A 586 3.39 7.13 8.26
CA HIS A 586 4.33 7.84 7.40
C HIS A 586 4.20 9.37 7.48
N LEU A 587 3.48 9.88 8.50
CA LEU A 587 3.37 11.31 8.79
C LEU A 587 4.64 11.89 9.40
N LEU A 588 5.50 11.02 9.95
CA LEU A 588 6.76 11.41 10.60
C LEU A 588 6.56 12.25 11.88
N ASP A 589 5.31 12.34 12.30
CA ASP A 589 4.85 13.02 13.50
C ASP A 589 4.67 12.02 14.64
N VAL A 590 4.78 12.52 15.86
CA VAL A 590 4.62 11.71 17.06
C VAL A 590 3.36 12.14 17.79
N PRO A 591 2.26 11.35 17.71
CA PRO A 591 0.98 11.77 18.26
C PRO A 591 1.09 12.00 19.77
N THR A 592 0.46 13.06 20.27
CA THR A 592 0.32 13.29 21.72
C THR A 592 -1.07 12.90 22.20
N LYS A 593 -1.26 12.80 23.52
CA LYS A 593 -2.61 12.60 24.08
C LYS A 593 -3.55 13.76 23.76
N ALA A 594 -3.03 14.98 23.57
CA ALA A 594 -3.84 16.15 23.23
C ALA A 594 -4.36 16.09 21.79
N ASP A 595 -3.60 15.46 20.90
CA ASP A 595 -3.98 15.28 19.48
C ASP A 595 -5.01 14.15 19.31
N THR A 596 -5.29 13.36 20.35
CA THR A 596 -6.24 12.24 20.25
C THR A 596 -7.63 12.58 20.77
N SER A 597 -8.65 12.08 20.08
CA SER A 597 -10.04 12.17 20.57
C SER A 597 -10.26 11.31 21.84
N PRO A 598 -10.90 11.84 22.90
CA PRO A 598 -11.24 11.07 24.09
C PRO A 598 -12.18 9.88 23.84
N SER A 599 -12.97 9.91 22.76
CA SER A 599 -13.92 8.84 22.41
C SER A 599 -13.31 7.72 21.58
N ASN A 600 -12.15 7.95 20.95
CA ASN A 600 -11.43 6.97 20.14
C ASN A 600 -9.91 7.25 20.16
N PRO A 601 -9.23 7.01 21.30
CA PRO A 601 -7.84 7.39 21.47
C PRO A 601 -6.92 6.52 20.59
N MET A 602 -5.97 7.15 19.88
CA MET A 602 -4.86 6.42 19.26
C MET A 602 -4.10 5.66 20.33
N PRO A 603 -3.71 4.38 20.14
CA PRO A 603 -3.05 3.63 21.21
C PRO A 603 -1.66 4.14 21.58
N VAL A 604 -0.90 4.64 20.60
CA VAL A 604 0.54 4.97 20.74
C VAL A 604 0.82 5.87 21.95
N PRO A 605 0.15 7.02 22.16
CA PRO A 605 0.44 7.92 23.28
C PRO A 605 0.09 7.34 24.66
N TYR A 606 -0.55 6.18 24.72
CA TYR A 606 -1.04 5.55 25.95
C TYR A 606 -0.32 4.23 26.29
N THR A 607 0.57 3.72 25.44
CA THR A 607 1.40 2.55 25.77
C THR A 607 2.56 2.95 26.69
N ASN A 608 3.08 2.08 27.56
CA ASN A 608 4.16 2.50 28.48
C ASN A 608 5.47 2.90 27.76
N THR A 609 5.74 2.37 26.56
CA THR A 609 6.96 2.72 25.82
C THR A 609 6.96 4.19 25.40
N CYS A 610 5.78 4.76 25.13
CA CYS A 610 5.65 6.14 24.65
C CYS A 610 4.97 7.06 25.69
N GLY A 611 3.97 6.56 26.41
CA GLY A 611 3.02 7.35 27.19
C GLY A 611 3.57 8.12 28.40
N SER A 612 4.80 7.85 28.84
CA SER A 612 5.52 8.69 29.82
C SER A 612 6.02 10.00 29.22
N CYS A 613 6.38 9.99 27.95
CA CYS A 613 6.88 11.16 27.21
C CYS A 613 5.75 11.87 26.45
N HIS A 614 4.68 11.13 26.11
CA HIS A 614 3.54 11.61 25.35
C HIS A 614 2.37 12.12 26.23
N SER A 615 2.62 12.47 27.50
CA SER A 615 1.58 12.84 28.47
C SER A 615 1.19 14.31 28.52
N LEU A 616 1.97 15.21 27.92
CA LEU A 616 1.76 16.65 27.95
C LEU A 616 2.05 17.22 26.56
N SER A 617 1.19 18.13 26.10
CA SER A 617 1.34 18.88 24.85
C SER A 617 2.74 19.48 24.72
N ALA A 618 3.50 19.07 23.71
CA ALA A 618 4.60 19.87 23.20
C ALA A 618 4.09 20.59 21.94
N PRO A 619 4.17 21.92 21.86
CA PRO A 619 3.83 22.63 20.63
C PRO A 619 4.82 22.27 19.51
N LEU A 620 4.31 22.17 18.29
CA LEU A 620 5.08 22.02 17.04
C LEU A 620 6.06 23.19 16.82
#